data_AF-A0A2L0BS12-F1
#
_entry.id   AF-A0A2L0BS12-F1
#
_cell.length_a   1.000
_cell.length_b   1.000
_cell.length_c   1.000
_cell.angle_alpha   90.00
_cell.angle_beta   90.00
_cell.angle_gamma   90.00
#
_symmetry.space_group_name_H-M   'P 1'
#
loop_
_entity.id
_entity.type
_entity.pdbx_description
1 polymer ?
#
loop_
_entity_poly.entity_id
_entity_poly.type
_entity_poly.pdbx_seq_one_letter_code
_entity_poly.pdbx_strand_id
1 'polypeptide(L)'
;GLHVNQRNAKLFNNVGHALEGQEKYTEALRYFQTAVSVQQDDIGAHINVGRTYNHLKMFKEAEEAYLRAKSLLPKAKPGESYQARIAPNHLNVFLNLANLISKNSTRLEEADMLYRQAISMRADYTQAYINRGDILIKLNRTK
;
A
#
# COMPACT_ATOMS: atom_id res chain seq x y z
N GLY A 1 -11.04 -31.54 12.60
CA GLY A 1 -11.61 -30.37 11.90
C GLY A 1 -10.86 -29.16 12.36
N LEU A 2 -10.24 -28.41 11.44
CA LEU A 2 -9.49 -27.20 11.78
C LEU A 2 -10.47 -26.14 12.26
N HIS A 3 -10.44 -25.85 13.56
CA HIS A 3 -11.18 -24.73 14.14
C HIS A 3 -10.53 -23.42 13.71
N VAL A 4 -11.20 -22.74 12.77
CA VAL A 4 -10.87 -21.39 12.34
C VAL A 4 -11.11 -20.45 13.51
N ASN A 5 -10.05 -19.96 14.12
CA ASN A 5 -10.17 -18.91 15.10
C ASN A 5 -10.62 -17.62 14.38
N GLN A 6 -11.87 -17.21 14.61
CA GLN A 6 -12.58 -16.14 13.89
C GLN A 6 -11.97 -14.72 14.07
N ARG A 7 -10.85 -14.60 14.78
CA ARG A 7 -10.16 -13.32 15.06
C ARG A 7 -8.77 -13.20 14.43
N ASN A 8 -8.46 -13.99 13.39
CA ASN A 8 -7.13 -13.96 12.78
C ASN A 8 -7.13 -13.24 11.42
N ALA A 9 -6.89 -11.92 11.41
CA ALA A 9 -6.74 -11.13 10.20
C ALA A 9 -5.70 -11.72 9.22
N LYS A 10 -4.62 -12.32 9.72
CA LYS A 10 -3.59 -12.97 8.90
C LYS A 10 -4.14 -14.18 8.13
N LEU A 11 -5.06 -14.95 8.71
CA LEU A 11 -5.68 -16.08 8.02
C LEU A 11 -6.52 -15.59 6.83
N PHE A 12 -7.34 -14.56 7.04
CA PHE A 12 -8.12 -13.95 5.97
C PHE A 12 -7.22 -13.37 4.88
N ASN A 13 -6.11 -12.71 5.25
CA ASN A 13 -5.11 -12.22 4.30
C ASN A 13 -4.50 -13.37 3.48
N ASN A 14 -4.13 -14.49 4.11
CA ASN A 14 -3.54 -15.63 3.40
C ASN A 14 -4.52 -16.24 2.38
N VAL A 15 -5.80 -16.36 2.73
CA VAL A 15 -6.83 -16.84 1.79
C VAL A 15 -7.01 -15.84 0.65
N GLY A 16 -7.06 -14.54 0.95
CA GLY A 16 -7.11 -13.49 -0.06
C GLY A 16 -5.94 -13.57 -1.05
N HIS A 17 -4.71 -13.75 -0.56
CA HIS A 17 -3.53 -13.92 -1.41
C HIS A 17 -3.59 -15.17 -2.29
N ALA A 18 -4.07 -16.31 -1.75
CA ALA A 18 -4.24 -17.52 -2.53
C ALA A 18 -5.26 -17.35 -3.67
N LEU A 19 -6.31 -16.56 -3.45
CA LEU A 19 -7.32 -16.23 -4.46
C LEU A 19 -6.78 -15.25 -5.50
N GLU A 20 -5.98 -14.25 -5.10
CA GLU A 20 -5.30 -13.35 -6.06
C GLU A 20 -4.31 -14.10 -6.95
N GLY A 21 -3.61 -15.10 -6.42
CA GLY A 21 -2.76 -15.98 -7.22
C GLY A 21 -3.52 -16.81 -8.26
N GLN A 22 -4.84 -16.91 -8.13
CA GLN A 22 -5.77 -17.50 -9.10
C GLN A 22 -6.53 -16.43 -9.90
N GLU A 23 -6.13 -15.15 -9.80
CA GLU A 23 -6.79 -14.00 -10.44
C GLU A 23 -8.26 -13.78 -10.02
N LYS A 24 -8.70 -14.40 -8.91
CA LYS A 24 -10.05 -14.26 -8.34
C LYS A 24 -10.15 -13.01 -7.45
N TYR A 25 -9.94 -11.84 -8.04
CA TYR A 25 -9.82 -10.58 -7.30
C TYR A 25 -11.07 -10.20 -6.51
N THR A 26 -12.27 -10.44 -7.05
CA THR A 26 -13.53 -10.14 -6.34
C THR A 26 -13.70 -10.98 -5.08
N GLU A 27 -13.34 -12.27 -5.14
CA GLU A 27 -13.37 -13.15 -3.97
C GLU A 27 -12.29 -12.74 -2.97
N ALA A 28 -11.07 -12.50 -3.45
CA ALA A 28 -9.95 -12.04 -2.61
C ALA A 28 -10.30 -10.76 -1.83
N LEU A 29 -10.95 -9.79 -2.49
CA LEU A 29 -11.38 -8.54 -1.88
C LEU A 29 -12.27 -8.78 -0.65
N ARG A 30 -13.21 -9.73 -0.72
CA ARG A 30 -14.08 -10.06 0.42
C ARG A 30 -13.28 -10.56 1.62
N TYR A 31 -12.25 -11.36 1.39
CA TYR A 31 -11.37 -11.86 2.44
C TYR A 31 -10.51 -10.74 3.03
N PHE A 32 -9.93 -9.87 2.21
CA PHE A 32 -9.17 -8.73 2.71
C PHE A 32 -10.04 -7.72 3.48
N GLN A 33 -11.26 -7.45 3.02
CA GLN A 33 -12.22 -6.62 3.77
C GLN A 33 -12.60 -7.26 5.10
N THR A 34 -12.72 -8.60 5.14
CA THR A 34 -12.94 -9.32 6.39
C THR A 34 -11.72 -9.18 7.32
N ALA A 35 -10.50 -9.27 6.80
CA ALA A 35 -9.27 -9.03 7.57
C ALA A 35 -9.27 -7.62 8.20
N VAL A 36 -9.62 -6.59 7.43
CA VAL A 36 -9.78 -5.20 7.92
C VAL A 36 -10.87 -5.12 9.00
N SER A 37 -12.01 -5.80 8.83
CA SER A 37 -13.09 -5.76 9.82
C SER A 37 -12.70 -6.38 11.17
N VAL A 38 -11.85 -7.43 11.13
CA VAL A 38 -11.34 -8.13 12.31
C VAL A 38 -10.21 -7.36 12.98
N GLN A 39 -9.35 -6.71 12.19
CA GLN A 39 -8.24 -5.91 12.68
C GLN A 39 -8.16 -4.59 11.89
N GLN A 40 -8.80 -3.55 12.42
CA GLN A 40 -8.96 -2.27 11.72
C GLN A 40 -7.65 -1.49 11.58
N ASP A 41 -6.67 -1.75 12.45
CA ASP A 41 -5.36 -1.12 12.46
C ASP A 41 -4.28 -1.91 11.67
N ASP A 42 -4.66 -3.00 11.00
CA ASP A 42 -3.74 -3.76 10.13
C ASP A 42 -3.47 -2.99 8.83
N ILE A 43 -2.33 -2.30 8.80
CA ILE A 43 -1.83 -1.57 7.63
C ILE A 43 -1.73 -2.49 6.40
N GLY A 44 -1.27 -3.73 6.58
CA GLY A 44 -1.11 -4.70 5.49
C GLY A 44 -2.45 -5.10 4.88
N ALA A 45 -3.49 -5.29 5.69
CA ALA A 45 -4.84 -5.59 5.21
C ALA A 45 -5.41 -4.45 4.36
N HIS A 46 -5.25 -3.19 4.78
CA HIS A 46 -5.67 -2.02 3.98
C HIS A 46 -4.88 -1.89 2.68
N ILE A 47 -3.57 -2.18 2.68
CA ILE A 47 -2.74 -2.22 1.46
C ILE A 47 -3.27 -3.30 0.50
N ASN A 48 -3.63 -4.47 1.01
CA ASN A 48 -4.19 -5.55 0.19
C ASN A 48 -5.53 -5.14 -0.44
N VAL A 49 -6.45 -4.57 0.33
CA VAL A 49 -7.72 -4.03 -0.18
C VAL A 49 -7.47 -3.02 -1.32
N GLY A 50 -6.55 -2.06 -1.11
CA GLY A 50 -6.22 -1.07 -2.14
C GLY A 50 -5.64 -1.69 -3.41
N ARG A 51 -4.76 -2.69 -3.26
CA ARG A 51 -4.17 -3.41 -4.40
C ARG A 51 -5.22 -4.18 -5.18
N THR A 52 -6.11 -4.88 -4.50
CA THR A 52 -7.17 -5.65 -5.13
C THR A 52 -8.18 -4.73 -5.84
N TYR A 53 -8.56 -3.59 -5.24
CA TYR A 53 -9.38 -2.59 -5.93
C TYR A 53 -8.71 -2.04 -7.19
N ASN A 54 -7.40 -1.80 -7.16
CA ASN A 54 -6.66 -1.37 -8.34
C ASN A 54 -6.65 -2.43 -9.45
N HIS A 55 -6.50 -3.73 -9.13
CA HIS A 55 -6.66 -4.82 -10.11
C HIS A 55 -8.07 -4.85 -10.72
N LEU A 56 -9.09 -4.55 -9.91
CA LEU A 56 -10.49 -4.42 -10.34
C LEU A 56 -10.81 -3.09 -11.04
N LYS A 57 -9.81 -2.22 -11.25
CA LYS A 57 -9.95 -0.86 -11.84
C LYS A 57 -10.87 0.09 -11.06
N MET A 58 -11.12 -0.21 -9.78
CA MET A 58 -11.85 0.63 -8.83
C MET A 58 -10.88 1.62 -8.20
N PHE A 59 -10.41 2.60 -8.99
CA PHE A 59 -9.27 3.44 -8.62
C PHE A 59 -9.55 4.37 -7.45
N LYS A 60 -10.79 4.85 -7.30
CA LYS A 60 -11.16 5.75 -6.19
C LYS A 60 -11.10 5.00 -4.85
N GLU A 61 -11.69 3.81 -4.81
CA GLU A 61 -11.72 2.94 -3.65
C GLU A 61 -10.31 2.42 -3.30
N ALA A 62 -9.49 2.16 -4.31
CA ALA A 62 -8.09 1.82 -4.13
C ALA A 62 -7.31 2.96 -3.44
N GLU A 63 -7.51 4.20 -3.89
CA GLU A 63 -6.88 5.38 -3.30
C GLU A 63 -7.33 5.58 -1.85
N GLU A 64 -8.63 5.48 -1.57
CA GLU A 64 -9.18 5.58 -0.22
C GLU A 64 -8.56 4.53 0.73
N ALA A 65 -8.46 3.27 0.28
CA ALA A 65 -7.84 2.19 1.07
C ALA A 65 -6.34 2.44 1.34
N TYR A 66 -5.59 2.93 0.35
CA TYR A 66 -4.19 3.30 0.55
C TYR A 66 -4.04 4.51 1.49
N LEU A 67 -4.91 5.50 1.40
CA LEU A 67 -4.91 6.64 2.33
C LEU A 67 -5.22 6.18 3.76
N ARG A 68 -6.13 5.21 3.95
CA ARG A 68 -6.35 4.57 5.25
C ARG A 68 -5.11 3.86 5.76
N ALA A 69 -4.48 2.99 4.96
CA ALA A 69 -3.22 2.33 5.30
C ALA A 69 -2.14 3.34 5.71
N LYS A 70 -1.96 4.42 4.94
CA LYS A 70 -0.99 5.48 5.21
C LYS A 70 -1.29 6.21 6.52
N SER A 71 -2.56 6.45 6.85
CA SER A 71 -2.97 7.13 8.08
C SER A 71 -2.68 6.33 9.36
N LEU A 72 -2.57 5.01 9.23
CA LEU A 72 -2.25 4.09 10.33
C LEU A 72 -0.74 3.96 10.58
N LEU A 73 0.11 4.46 9.67
CA LEU A 73 1.55 4.44 9.87
C LEU A 73 1.94 5.24 11.13
N PRO A 74 2.95 4.78 11.89
CA PRO A 74 3.47 5.54 13.02
C PRO A 74 3.87 6.96 12.59
N LYS A 75 3.45 7.99 13.31
CA LYS A 75 3.88 9.36 13.03
C LYS A 75 5.36 9.54 13.36
N ALA A 76 6.03 10.39 12.58
CA ALA A 76 7.44 10.70 12.83
C ALA A 76 7.55 11.43 14.18
N LYS A 77 8.48 10.97 15.02
CA LYS A 77 8.82 11.62 16.28
C LYS A 77 10.17 12.31 16.11
N PRO A 78 10.27 13.61 16.39
CA PRO A 78 11.55 14.31 16.37
C PRO A 78 12.58 13.58 17.26
N GLY A 79 13.77 13.32 16.72
CA GLY A 79 14.85 12.64 17.44
C GLY A 79 14.83 11.11 17.41
N GLU A 80 13.78 10.47 16.87
CA GLU A 80 13.73 9.01 16.69
C GLU A 80 13.96 8.63 15.22
N SER A 81 14.81 7.62 14.96
CA SER A 81 14.95 7.06 13.60
C SER A 81 13.66 6.36 13.20
N TYR A 82 13.04 6.88 12.14
CA TYR A 82 11.78 6.36 11.59
C TYR A 82 11.89 4.92 11.08
N GLN A 83 13.10 4.51 10.66
CA GLN A 83 13.42 3.19 10.11
C GLN A 83 13.17 2.05 11.12
N ALA A 84 13.40 2.28 12.41
CA ALA A 84 13.28 1.23 13.43
C ALA A 84 11.82 0.83 13.71
N ARG A 85 10.85 1.65 13.31
CA ARG A 85 9.44 1.52 13.73
C ARG A 85 8.50 1.04 12.64
N ILE A 86 8.97 0.94 11.40
CA ILE A 86 8.12 0.59 10.26
C ILE A 86 8.63 -0.65 9.57
N ALA A 87 7.78 -1.67 9.53
CA ALA A 87 8.04 -2.86 8.75
C ALA A 87 8.19 -2.47 7.26
N PRO A 88 9.23 -2.94 6.56
CA PRO A 88 9.48 -2.57 5.16
C PRO A 88 8.28 -2.70 4.22
N ASN A 89 7.46 -3.72 4.43
CA ASN A 89 6.24 -3.97 3.65
C ASN A 89 5.17 -2.88 3.83
N HIS A 90 5.14 -2.15 4.95
CA HIS A 90 4.21 -1.04 5.15
C HIS A 90 4.55 0.16 4.27
N LEU A 91 5.83 0.33 3.89
CA LEU A 91 6.23 1.39 2.96
C LEU A 91 5.71 1.17 1.54
N ASN A 92 5.25 -0.05 1.20
CA ASN A 92 4.60 -0.33 -0.08
C ASN A 92 3.36 0.56 -0.30
N VAL A 93 2.74 1.09 0.77
CA VAL A 93 1.59 2.01 0.62
C VAL A 93 1.96 3.26 -0.19
N PHE A 94 3.17 3.80 -0.02
CA PHE A 94 3.61 4.98 -0.76
C PHE A 94 3.80 4.67 -2.24
N LEU A 95 4.42 3.54 -2.54
CA LEU A 95 4.67 3.09 -3.92
C LEU A 95 3.34 2.81 -4.64
N ASN A 96 2.45 2.08 -3.97
CA ASN A 96 1.17 1.70 -4.55
C ASN A 96 0.26 2.92 -4.77
N LEU A 97 0.20 3.84 -3.80
CA LEU A 97 -0.56 5.08 -3.95
C LEU A 97 0.05 5.98 -5.04
N ALA A 98 1.37 6.17 -5.05
CA ALA A 98 2.05 6.98 -6.06
C ALA A 98 1.83 6.42 -7.47
N ASN A 99 1.98 5.10 -7.64
CA ASN A 99 1.72 4.42 -8.90
C ASN A 99 0.27 4.60 -9.36
N LEU A 100 -0.69 4.46 -8.44
CA LEU A 100 -2.12 4.65 -8.73
C LEU A 100 -2.40 6.08 -9.20
N ILE A 101 -1.99 7.09 -8.44
CA ILE A 101 -2.33 8.49 -8.74
C ILE A 101 -1.55 9.03 -9.94
N SER A 102 -0.36 8.50 -10.22
CA SER A 102 0.45 8.86 -11.40
C SER A 102 -0.19 8.48 -12.74
N LYS A 103 -1.28 7.69 -12.73
CA LYS A 103 -2.13 7.47 -13.91
C LYS A 103 -2.80 8.76 -14.37
N ASN A 104 -2.99 9.73 -13.47
CA ASN A 104 -3.43 11.07 -13.79
C ASN A 104 -2.21 12.00 -13.89
N SER A 105 -1.94 12.52 -15.08
CA SER A 105 -0.79 13.40 -15.35
C SER A 105 -0.79 14.68 -14.52
N THR A 106 -1.94 15.15 -14.02
CA THR A 106 -2.00 16.35 -13.17
C THR A 106 -1.55 16.10 -11.72
N ARG A 107 -1.30 14.84 -11.36
CA ARG A 107 -0.92 14.40 -10.00
C ARG A 107 0.49 13.84 -9.92
N LEU A 108 1.33 14.08 -10.93
CA LEU A 108 2.70 13.54 -10.97
C LEU A 108 3.57 14.13 -9.86
N GLU A 109 3.40 15.41 -9.51
CA GLU A 109 4.07 16.02 -8.36
C GLU A 109 3.68 15.34 -7.04
N GLU A 110 2.40 14.99 -6.88
CA GLU A 110 1.91 14.28 -5.71
C GLU A 110 2.52 12.87 -5.61
N ALA A 111 2.65 12.19 -6.75
CA ALA A 111 3.34 10.90 -6.82
C ALA A 111 4.84 11.03 -6.45
N ASP A 112 5.55 12.05 -6.95
CA ASP A 112 6.96 12.33 -6.57
C ASP A 112 7.09 12.55 -5.06
N MET A 113 6.17 13.30 -4.46
CA MET A 113 6.16 13.54 -3.01
C MET A 113 6.01 12.24 -2.21
N LEU A 114 5.15 11.33 -2.65
CA LEU A 114 4.98 10.02 -1.97
C LEU A 114 6.25 9.17 -2.05
N TYR A 115 6.96 9.18 -3.19
CA TYR A 115 8.25 8.50 -3.28
C TYR A 115 9.31 9.13 -2.38
N ARG A 116 9.38 10.46 -2.33
CA ARG A 116 10.28 11.18 -1.41
C ARG A 116 9.97 10.85 0.05
N GLN A 117 8.69 10.71 0.41
CA GLN A 117 8.28 10.25 1.73
C GLN A 117 8.81 8.84 2.00
N ALA A 118 8.62 7.87 1.09
CA ALA A 118 9.15 6.52 1.28
C ALA A 118 10.68 6.50 1.45
N ILE A 119 11.40 7.31 0.67
CA ILE A 119 12.87 7.42 0.72
C ILE A 119 13.34 8.07 2.03
N SER A 120 12.68 9.11 2.51
CA SER A 120 13.05 9.75 3.78
C SER A 120 12.81 8.83 4.98
N MET A 121 11.82 7.94 4.86
CA MET A 121 11.54 6.90 5.85
C MET A 121 12.57 5.78 5.81
N ARG A 122 13.07 5.43 4.62
CA ARG A 122 14.04 4.37 4.41
C ARG A 122 14.90 4.65 3.17
N ALA A 123 16.13 5.11 3.39
CA ALA A 123 17.05 5.52 2.33
C ALA A 123 17.55 4.35 1.46
N ASP A 124 17.53 3.12 1.97
CA ASP A 124 17.89 1.90 1.22
C ASP A 124 16.69 1.28 0.46
N TYR A 125 15.55 1.98 0.36
CA TYR A 125 14.38 1.46 -0.34
C TYR A 125 14.46 1.66 -1.86
N THR A 126 15.28 0.85 -2.52
CA THR A 126 15.61 0.95 -3.95
C THR A 126 14.40 1.07 -4.88
N GLN A 127 13.32 0.32 -4.60
CA GLN A 127 12.11 0.36 -5.43
C GLN A 127 11.48 1.76 -5.49
N ALA A 128 11.56 2.54 -4.41
CA ALA A 128 11.06 3.92 -4.41
C ALA A 128 11.87 4.82 -5.35
N TYR A 129 13.19 4.63 -5.44
CA TYR A 129 14.03 5.37 -6.38
C TYR A 129 13.73 5.01 -7.84
N ILE A 130 13.57 3.72 -8.14
CA ILE A 130 13.25 3.25 -9.50
C ILE A 130 11.94 3.89 -9.97
N ASN A 131 10.86 3.70 -9.20
CA ASN A 131 9.55 4.22 -9.60
C ASN A 131 9.54 5.76 -9.64
N ARG A 132 10.32 6.43 -8.78
CA ARG A 132 10.45 7.88 -8.81
C ARG A 132 11.15 8.36 -10.09
N GLY A 133 12.15 7.63 -10.58
CA GLY A 133 12.80 7.91 -11.87
C GLY A 133 11.78 7.99 -13.01
N ASP A 134 10.85 7.04 -13.07
CA ASP A 134 9.77 7.03 -14.07
C ASP A 134 8.87 8.27 -13.97
N ILE A 135 8.56 8.71 -12.74
CA ILE A 135 7.79 9.94 -12.52
C ILE A 135 8.58 11.18 -12.95
N LEU A 136 9.89 11.25 -12.69
CA LEU A 136 10.73 12.38 -13.10
C LEU A 136 10.84 12.50 -14.61
N ILE A 137 10.89 11.37 -15.33
CA ILE A 137 10.83 11.34 -16.79
C ILE A 137 9.50 11.94 -17.27
N LYS A 138 8.37 11.53 -16.69
CA LYS A 138 7.04 12.08 -17.03
C LYS A 138 6.91 13.58 -16.71
N LEU A 139 7.58 14.04 -15.66
CA LEU A 139 7.64 15.47 -15.29
C LEU A 139 8.65 16.29 -16.12
N ASN A 140 9.44 15.64 -16.99
CA ASN A 140 10.55 16.25 -17.71
C ASN A 140 11.60 16.90 -16.76
N ARG A 141 11.83 16.26 -15.60
CA ARG A 141 12.75 16.71 -14.53
C ARG A 141 13.91 15.73 -14.34
N THR A 142 14.56 15.33 -15.43
CA THR A 142 15.65 14.35 -15.44
C THR A 142 17.05 14.96 -15.23
N LYS A 143 17.12 16.24 -14.85
CA LYS A 143 18.37 17.00 -14.67
C LYS A 143 18.77 17.08 -13.20
#